data_AF-A0AAJ5W4X1-F1
#
_entry.id   AF-A0AAJ5W4X1-F1
#
_cell.length_a   1.000
_cell.length_b   1.000
_cell.length_c   1.000
_cell.angle_alpha   90.00
_cell.angle_beta   90.00
_cell.angle_gamma   90.00
#
_symmetry.space_group_name_H-M   'P 1'
#
loop_
_entity.id
_entity.type
_entity.pdbx_description
1 polymer ?
#
loop_
_entity_poly.entity_id
_entity_poly.type
_entity_poly.pdbx_seq_one_letter_code
_entity_poly.pdbx_strand_id
1 'polypeptide(L)' 'MRDPELKKQRDTLIYQRYCQLWGEQQLREEVIWPILTNEFHLTARTIYRIILDQTKQPGSSANKLLP' A
#
# COMPACT_ATOMS: atom_id res chain seq x y z
N MET A 1 -4.25 21.56 -12.18
CA MET A 1 -4.95 20.32 -12.59
C MET A 1 -4.45 19.20 -11.70
N ARG A 2 -5.33 18.38 -11.11
CA ARG A 2 -4.93 17.25 -10.25
C ARG A 2 -4.54 16.12 -11.20
N ASP A 3 -3.25 15.87 -11.37
CA ASP A 3 -2.77 14.84 -12.29
C ASP A 3 -3.19 13.46 -11.79
N PRO A 4 -4.15 12.78 -12.44
CA PRO A 4 -4.65 11.49 -11.98
C PRO A 4 -3.54 10.42 -12.02
N GLU A 5 -2.52 10.61 -12.86
CA GLU A 5 -1.39 9.71 -13.00
C GLU A 5 -0.45 9.76 -11.79
N LEU A 6 -0.11 10.95 -11.30
CA LEU A 6 0.74 11.12 -10.11
C LEU A 6 0.09 10.50 -8.86
N LYS A 7 -1.23 10.64 -8.74
CA LYS A 7 -1.97 9.98 -7.65
C LYS A 7 -1.88 8.46 -7.77
N LYS A 8 -2.09 7.91 -8.96
CA LYS A 8 -2.00 6.46 -9.21
C LYS A 8 -0.60 5.93 -8.89
N GLN A 9 0.46 6.62 -9.32
CA GLN A 9 1.84 6.24 -9.02
C GLN A 9 2.11 6.20 -7.51
N ARG A 10 1.71 7.23 -6.77
CA ARG A 10 1.83 7.25 -5.30
C ARG A 10 1.08 6.09 -4.66
N ASP A 11 -0.17 5.86 -5.08
CA ASP A 11 -1.00 4.81 -4.52
C ASP A 11 -0.41 3.41 -4.81
N THR A 12 0.23 3.22 -5.97
CA THR A 12 1.01 2.01 -6.30
C THR A 12 2.27 1.87 -5.43
N LEU A 13 3.02 2.94 -5.19
CA LEU A 13 4.21 2.92 -4.32
C LEU A 13 3.87 2.53 -2.89
N ILE A 14 2.78 3.08 -2.34
CA ILE A 14 2.27 2.73 -1.00
C ILE A 14 1.99 1.24 -0.92
N TYR A 15 1.33 0.69 -1.93
CA TYR A 15 1.00 -0.73 -1.99
C TYR A 15 2.25 -1.62 -2.09
N GLN A 16 3.19 -1.26 -2.97
CA GLN A 16 4.46 -1.99 -3.10
C GLN A 16 5.25 -1.99 -1.79
N ARG A 17 5.30 -0.84 -1.11
CA ARG A 17 5.98 -0.72 0.19
C ARG A 17 5.32 -1.59 1.25
N TYR A 18 3.99 -1.63 1.31
CA TYR A 18 3.25 -2.53 2.18
C TYR A 18 3.62 -4.01 1.90
N CYS A 19 3.59 -4.43 0.63
CA CYS A 19 3.99 -5.78 0.25
C CYS A 19 5.44 -6.11 0.62
N GLN A 20 6.35 -5.15 0.51
CA GLN A 20 7.74 -5.35 0.91
C GLN A 20 7.88 -5.58 2.42
N LEU A 21 7.24 -4.73 3.23
CA LEU A 21 7.30 -4.83 4.69
C LEU A 21 6.62 -6.10 5.20
N TRP A 22 5.49 -6.49 4.59
CA TRP A 22 4.75 -7.69 4.95
C TRP A 22 5.40 -8.98 4.41
N GLY A 23 5.78 -9.00 3.13
CA GLY A 23 6.26 -10.20 2.44
C GLY A 23 7.75 -10.45 2.60
N GLU A 24 8.60 -9.44 2.41
CA GLU A 24 10.05 -9.61 2.47
C GLU A 24 10.57 -9.52 3.91
N GLN A 25 10.08 -8.54 4.67
CA GLN A 25 10.55 -8.30 6.04
C GLN A 25 9.72 -9.05 7.10
N GLN A 26 8.60 -9.67 6.70
CA GLN A 26 7.70 -10.42 7.59
C GLN A 26 7.28 -9.64 8.83
N LEU A 27 7.17 -8.31 8.69
CA LEU A 27 6.75 -7.45 9.79
C LEU A 27 5.26 -7.64 10.06
N ARG A 28 4.88 -7.50 11.33
CA ARG A 28 3.48 -7.50 11.73
C ARG A 28 2.80 -6.19 11.32
N GLU A 29 1.51 -6.25 11.00
CA GLU A 29 0.70 -5.08 10.62
C GLU A 29 0.82 -3.94 11.62
N GLU A 30 0.86 -4.24 12.93
CA GLU A 30 1.03 -3.26 14.01
C GLU A 30 2.28 -2.37 13.86
N VAL A 31 3.34 -2.89 13.23
CA VAL A 31 4.59 -2.18 12.94
C VAL A 31 4.57 -1.53 11.55
N ILE A 32 3.90 -2.17 10.58
CA ILE A 32 3.81 -1.67 9.20
C ILE A 32 3.01 -0.37 9.13
N TRP A 33 1.89 -0.26 9.85
CA TRP A 33 1.05 0.94 9.84
C TRP A 33 1.79 2.22 10.25
N PRO A 34 2.50 2.29 11.40
CA PRO A 34 3.26 3.49 11.76
C PRO A 34 4.37 3.80 10.76
N ILE A 35 5.03 2.79 10.17
CA ILE A 35 6.06 3.01 9.13
C ILE A 35 5.44 3.69 7.91
N LEU A 36 4.35 3.14 7.35
CA LEU A 36 3.73 3.69 6.15
C LEU A 36 3.11 5.07 6.40
N THR A 37 2.49 5.28 7.55
CA THR A 37 1.92 6.60 7.90
C THR A 37 3.00 7.66 8.06
N ASN A 38 4.16 7.31 8.62
CA ASN A 38 5.29 8.23 8.74
C ASN A 38 5.98 8.49 7.39
N GLU A 39 6.19 7.46 6.57
CA GLU A 39 6.87 7.55 5.27
C GLU A 39 6.05 8.35 4.24
N PHE A 40 4.73 8.18 4.22
CA PHE A 40 3.84 8.82 3.24
C PHE A 40 3.08 10.03 3.79
N HIS A 41 3.22 10.35 5.08
CA HIS A 41 2.47 11.40 5.77
C HIS A 41 0.95 11.33 5.53
N LEU A 42 0.40 10.12 5.49
CA LEU A 42 -1.02 9.85 5.32
C LEU A 42 -1.58 9.15 6.55
N THR A 43 -2.89 9.30 6.78
CA THR A 43 -3.55 8.56 7.87
C THR A 43 -3.59 7.07 7.56
N ALA A 44 -3.52 6.23 8.61
CA ALA A 44 -3.62 4.77 8.44
C ALA A 44 -4.89 4.37 7.69
N ARG A 45 -6.01 5.06 7.92
CA ARG A 45 -7.27 4.83 7.18
C ARG A 45 -7.15 5.10 5.68
N THR A 46 -6.43 6.15 5.29
CA THR A 46 -6.19 6.46 3.87
C THR A 46 -5.33 5.40 3.22
N ILE A 47 -4.23 5.01 3.88
CA ILE A 47 -3.30 3.99 3.40
C ILE A 47 -4.01 2.64 3.26
N TYR A 48 -4.79 2.25 4.27
CA TYR A 48 -5.60 1.04 4.24
C TYR A 48 -6.58 1.03 3.05
N ARG A 49 -7.28 2.14 2.80
CA ARG A 49 -8.15 2.24 1.60
C ARG A 49 -7.38 2.10 0.29
N ILE A 50 -6.18 2.68 0.20
CA ILE A 50 -5.33 2.57 -0.99
C ILE A 50 -4.93 1.11 -1.22
N ILE A 51 -4.46 0.42 -0.17
CA ILE A 51 -4.09 -0.99 -0.25
C ILE A 51 -5.29 -1.84 -0.67
N LEU A 52 -6.46 -1.63 -0.04
CA LEU A 52 -7.70 -2.33 -0.42
C LEU A 52 -8.16 -2.04 -1.85
N ASP A 53 -7.95 -0.84 -2.36
CA ASP A 53 -8.31 -0.48 -3.74
C ASP A 53 -7.41 -1.21 -4.75
N GLN A 54 -6.11 -1.30 -4.42
CA GLN A 54 -5.11 -2.00 -5.23
C GLN A 54 -5.29 -3.53 -5.23
N THR A 55 -5.74 -4.13 -4.13
CA THR A 55 -6.04 -5.57 -4.08
C THR A 55 -7.29 -5.95 -4.88
N LYS A 56 -8.21 -5.01 -5.09
CA LYS A 56 -9.43 -5.20 -5.89
C LYS A 56 -9.22 -5.09 -7.39
N GLN A 57 -8.07 -4.59 -7.85
CA GLN A 57 -7.79 -4.49 -9.29
C GLN A 57 -7.46 -5.88 -9.87
N PRO A 58 -8.31 -6.42 -10.79
CA PRO A 58 -8.06 -7.71 -11.41
C PRO A 58 -6.85 -7.61 -12.34
N GLY A 59 -5.71 -8.17 -11.91
CA GLY A 59 -4.44 -8.14 -12.64
C GLY A 59 -3.24 -7.66 -11.83
N SER A 60 -3.46 -7.14 -10.60
CA SER A 60 -2.34 -6.84 -9.70
C SER A 60 -1.77 -8.15 -9.15
N SER A 61 -0.47 -8.41 -9.37
CA SER A 61 0.29 -9.59 -8.86
C SER A 61 0.21 -9.78 -7.34
N ALA A 62 -0.42 -8.82 -6.65
CA ALA A 62 -0.96 -8.87 -5.29
C ALA A 62 -1.74 -10.14 -4.93
N ASN A 63 -2.53 -10.68 -5.86
CA ASN A 63 -3.47 -11.78 -5.58
C ASN A 63 -2.79 -13.15 -5.34
N LYS A 64 -1.45 -13.17 -5.28
CA LYS A 64 -0.63 -14.33 -4.90
C LYS A 64 0.10 -14.16 -3.56
N LEU A 65 0.01 -13.00 -2.90
CA LEU A 65 0.81 -12.67 -1.71
C LEU A 65 -0.02 -12.48 -0.43
N LEU A 66 -1.34 -12.58 -0.51
CA LEU A 66 -2.21 -12.70 0.65
C LEU A 66 -2.56 -14.18 0.82
N PRO A 67 -2.19 -14.82 1.94
CA PRO A 67 -2.60 -16.19 2.23
C PRO A 67 -4.12 -16.31 2.39
#